data_AF-A0A7W1B480-F1
#
_entry.id   AF-A0A7W1B480-F1
#
_cell.length_a   1.000
_cell.length_b   1.000
_cell.length_c   1.000
_cell.angle_alpha   90.00
_cell.angle_beta   90.00
_cell.angle_gamma   90.00
#
_symmetry.space_group_name_H-M   'P 1'
#
loop_
_entity.id
_entity.type
_entity.pdbx_description
1 polymer ?
#
loop_
_entity_poly.entity_id
_entity_poly.type
_entity_poly.pdbx_seq_one_letter_code
_entity_poly.pdbx_strand_id
1 'polypeptide(L)'
;MYVTCSLGHRHWGTAGAAGGLVVAQGASGTQVLLTLRSAEVHQGNTWSIPGGAIDAADADPHAAACREIEEELGFDVSAMPVIGWHSFECAEAGPIRRSCSSLRQRSRLPRTGGRPRTLSGST
;
A
#
# COMPACT_ATOMS: atom_id res chain seq x y z
N MET A 1 4.35 -19.18 4.89
CA MET A 1 3.37 -20.26 4.54
C MET A 1 2.27 -19.65 3.66
N TYR A 2 1.63 -20.44 2.80
CA TYR A 2 0.49 -19.98 1.98
C TYR A 2 -0.86 -20.19 2.69
N VAL A 3 -1.81 -19.28 2.47
CA VAL A 3 -3.23 -19.42 2.86
C VAL A 3 -4.10 -19.37 1.61
N THR A 4 -5.14 -20.20 1.57
CA THR A 4 -6.13 -20.18 0.49
C THR A 4 -7.39 -19.44 0.96
N CYS A 5 -7.82 -18.42 0.24
CA CYS A 5 -9.05 -17.68 0.58
C CYS A 5 -10.31 -18.45 0.13
N SER A 6 -11.49 -18.00 0.56
CA SER A 6 -12.79 -18.60 0.18
C SER A 6 -13.08 -18.56 -1.34
N LEU A 7 -12.34 -17.74 -2.09
CA LEU A 7 -12.40 -17.68 -3.56
C LEU A 7 -11.42 -18.65 -4.25
N GLY A 8 -10.64 -19.41 -3.48
CA GLY A 8 -9.67 -20.38 -4.01
C GLY A 8 -8.31 -19.80 -4.40
N HIS A 9 -8.05 -18.51 -4.17
CA HIS A 9 -6.73 -17.91 -4.43
C HIS A 9 -5.73 -18.25 -3.33
N ARG A 10 -4.46 -18.39 -3.70
CA ARG A 10 -3.34 -18.59 -2.76
C ARG A 10 -2.67 -17.26 -2.45
N HIS A 11 -2.55 -16.96 -1.17
CA HIS A 11 -1.88 -15.77 -0.63
C HIS A 11 -0.66 -16.19 0.18
N TRP A 12 0.43 -15.44 0.05
CA TRP A 12 1.63 -15.64 0.87
C TRP A 12 1.50 -14.85 2.18
N GLY A 13 1.83 -15.48 3.31
CA GLY A 13 1.74 -14.87 4.64
C GLY A 13 0.42 -15.20 5.34
N THR A 14 0.46 -15.91 6.47
CA THR A 14 -0.74 -16.30 7.22
C THR A 14 -1.39 -15.13 7.95
N ALA A 15 -0.61 -14.12 8.32
CA ALA A 15 -1.07 -12.87 8.91
C ALA A 15 -1.39 -11.80 7.85
N GLY A 16 -1.30 -12.13 6.55
CA GLY A 16 -1.39 -11.18 5.46
C GLY A 16 -0.03 -10.58 5.08
N ALA A 17 -0.07 -9.43 4.40
CA ALA A 17 1.09 -8.72 3.90
C ALA A 17 0.91 -7.21 4.09
N ALA A 18 2.03 -6.50 4.25
CA ALA A 18 2.07 -5.06 4.39
C ALA A 18 3.22 -4.47 3.58
N GLY A 19 3.06 -3.22 3.16
CA GLY A 19 4.05 -2.49 2.38
C GLY A 19 3.78 -0.99 2.45
N GLY A 20 4.75 -0.20 2.01
CA GLY A 20 4.68 1.27 2.10
C GLY A 20 4.77 1.95 0.74
N LEU A 21 3.85 2.88 0.48
CA LEU A 21 3.98 3.84 -0.61
C LEU A 21 4.70 5.08 -0.10
N VAL A 22 6.03 5.12 -0.24
CA VAL A 22 6.82 6.27 0.18
C VAL A 22 6.64 7.40 -0.83
N VAL A 23 6.26 8.58 -0.33
CA VAL A 23 5.97 9.76 -1.14
C VAL A 23 6.97 10.86 -0.84
N ALA A 24 7.55 11.45 -1.88
CA ALA A 24 8.44 12.60 -1.77
C ALA A 24 7.94 13.77 -2.62
N GLN A 25 8.24 14.99 -2.20
CA GLN A 25 8.06 16.18 -3.05
C GLN A 25 9.37 16.42 -3.80
N GLY A 26 9.37 16.13 -5.10
CA GLY A 26 10.51 16.35 -5.98
C GLY A 26 10.39 17.64 -6.79
N ALA A 27 11.44 17.98 -7.54
CA ALA A 27 11.47 19.16 -8.41
C ALA A 27 10.35 19.16 -9.48
N SER A 28 9.87 17.97 -9.87
CA SER A 28 8.79 17.79 -10.85
C SER A 28 7.42 17.53 -10.23
N GLY A 29 7.28 17.74 -8.90
CA GLY A 29 6.05 17.47 -8.15
C GLY A 29 6.14 16.19 -7.30
N THR A 30 4.98 15.66 -6.90
CA THR A 30 4.88 14.46 -6.08
C THR A 30 5.48 13.24 -6.79
N GLN A 31 6.41 12.56 -6.13
CA GLN A 31 7.07 11.34 -6.58
C GLN A 31 6.78 10.21 -5.60
N VAL A 32 6.76 8.97 -6.12
CA VAL A 32 6.57 7.77 -5.31
C VAL A 32 7.68 6.76 -5.57
N LEU A 33 8.07 6.05 -4.52
CA LEU A 33 9.05 4.96 -4.62
C LEU A 33 8.35 3.66 -5.04
N LEU A 34 8.89 3.01 -6.07
CA LEU A 34 8.48 1.69 -6.52
C LEU A 34 9.72 0.81 -6.69
N THR A 35 9.56 -0.48 -6.44
CA THR A 35 10.59 -1.50 -6.64
C THR A 35 10.27 -2.31 -7.89
N LEU A 36 11.28 -2.58 -8.71
CA LEU A 36 11.16 -3.53 -9.82
C LEU A 36 11.51 -4.91 -9.28
N ARG A 37 10.54 -5.81 -9.27
CA ARG A 37 10.71 -7.17 -8.74
C ARG A 37 11.62 -7.99 -9.64
N SER A 38 12.54 -8.75 -9.04
CA SER A 38 13.37 -9.74 -9.74
C SER A 38 12.49 -10.65 -10.62
N ALA A 39 13.01 -11.08 -11.77
CA ALA A 39 12.30 -11.99 -12.67
C ALA A 39 11.96 -13.34 -12.01
N GLU A 40 12.71 -13.72 -10.97
CA GLU A 40 12.65 -15.05 -10.34
C GLU A 40 11.60 -15.16 -9.23
N VAL A 41 10.99 -14.05 -8.83
CA VAL A 41 9.95 -14.05 -7.78
C VAL A 41 8.54 -14.17 -8.36
N HIS A 42 7.58 -14.54 -7.52
CA HIS A 42 6.17 -14.52 -7.91
C HIS A 42 5.78 -13.11 -8.39
N GLN A 43 5.16 -13.04 -9.58
CA GLN A 43 4.90 -11.79 -10.32
C GLN A 43 6.17 -10.96 -10.61
N GLY A 44 7.28 -11.61 -10.97
CA GLY A 44 8.53 -10.94 -11.37
C GLY A 44 8.39 -10.03 -12.59
N ASN A 45 9.37 -9.14 -12.79
CA ASN A 45 9.37 -8.10 -13.84
C ASN A 45 8.19 -7.12 -13.76
N THR A 46 7.61 -6.94 -12.58
CA THR A 46 6.58 -5.94 -12.32
C THR A 46 7.07 -4.89 -11.33
N TRP A 47 6.52 -3.68 -11.46
CA TRP A 47 6.73 -2.62 -10.48
C TRP A 47 5.73 -2.77 -9.33
N SER A 48 6.22 -2.72 -8.10
CA SER A 48 5.42 -2.84 -6.88
C SER A 48 5.82 -1.79 -5.85
N ILE A 49 4.98 -1.62 -4.83
CA ILE A 49 5.42 -1.01 -3.58
C ILE A 49 6.35 -2.00 -2.86
N PRO A 50 7.39 -1.52 -2.14
CA PRO A 50 8.17 -2.38 -1.26
C PRO A 50 7.30 -2.91 -0.11
N GLY A 51 7.51 -4.17 0.25
CA GLY A 51 6.69 -4.84 1.26
C GLY A 51 6.65 -6.36 1.11
N GLY A 52 6.14 -7.01 2.14
CA GLY A 52 6.17 -8.46 2.26
C GLY A 52 5.18 -9.01 3.26
N ALA A 53 5.37 -10.29 3.63
CA ALA A 53 4.47 -10.96 4.56
C ALA A 53 4.65 -10.41 5.97
N ILE A 54 3.55 -10.30 6.71
CA ILE A 54 3.60 -9.96 8.13
C ILE A 54 4.12 -11.18 8.90
N ASP A 55 5.18 -10.99 9.68
CA ASP A 55 5.75 -12.00 10.57
C ASP A 55 5.02 -12.00 11.93
N ALA A 56 5.09 -13.11 12.66
CA ALA A 56 4.55 -13.21 14.01
C ALA A 56 5.28 -12.31 15.03
N ALA A 57 6.53 -11.94 14.73
CA ALA A 57 7.31 -11.00 15.54
C ALA A 57 6.96 -9.52 15.27
N ASP A 58 6.31 -9.22 14.15
CA ASP A 58 5.90 -7.85 13.83
C ASP A 58 4.77 -7.42 14.78
N ALA A 59 4.92 -6.25 15.42
CA ALA A 59 3.94 -5.76 16.39
C ALA A 59 2.58 -5.41 15.74
N ASP A 60 2.61 -4.93 14.50
CA ASP A 60 1.45 -4.56 13.70
C ASP A 60 1.82 -4.50 12.19
N PRO A 61 0.86 -4.26 11.27
CA PRO A 61 1.16 -4.12 9.84
C PRO A 61 2.10 -2.95 9.50
N HIS A 62 2.18 -1.91 10.33
CA HIS A 62 3.12 -0.80 10.12
C HIS A 62 4.56 -1.26 10.35
N ALA A 63 4.80 -1.98 11.45
CA ALA A 63 6.09 -2.55 11.78
C ALA A 63 6.57 -3.50 10.68
N ALA A 64 5.69 -4.37 10.18
CA ALA A 64 5.99 -5.26 9.05
C ALA A 64 6.38 -4.48 7.78
N ALA A 65 5.63 -3.43 7.43
CA ALA A 65 5.96 -2.60 6.27
C ALA A 65 7.32 -1.90 6.42
N CYS A 66 7.64 -1.38 7.61
CA CYS A 66 8.92 -0.74 7.88
C CYS A 66 10.08 -1.74 7.77
N ARG A 67 9.95 -2.91 8.40
CA ARG A 67 10.94 -3.99 8.33
C ARG A 67 11.22 -4.41 6.88
N GLU A 68 10.18 -4.67 6.10
CA GLU A 68 10.33 -5.11 4.71
C GLU A 68 10.99 -4.02 3.83
N ILE A 69 10.66 -2.74 4.05
CA ILE A 69 11.33 -1.63 3.34
C ILE A 69 12.82 -1.57 3.70
N GLU A 70 13.16 -1.76 4.98
CA GLU A 70 14.54 -1.78 5.44
C GLU A 70 15.29 -2.99 4.84
N GLU A 71 14.70 -4.18 4.83
CA GLU A 71 15.29 -5.39 4.25
C GLU A 71 15.51 -5.28 2.72
N GLU A 72 14.54 -4.75 1.99
CA GLU A 72 14.59 -4.67 0.53
C GLU A 72 15.48 -3.51 0.03
N LEU A 73 15.52 -2.40 0.76
CA LEU A 73 16.10 -1.14 0.27
C LEU A 73 17.15 -0.51 1.20
N GLY A 74 17.30 -1.00 2.43
CA GLY A 74 18.23 -0.45 3.42
C GLY A 74 17.78 0.89 4.00
N PHE A 75 16.50 1.25 3.90
CA PHE A 75 15.96 2.50 4.43
C PHE A 75 15.04 2.26 5.63
N ASP A 76 15.39 2.84 6.78
CA ASP A 76 14.48 2.91 7.92
C ASP A 76 13.48 4.05 7.72
N VAL A 77 12.20 3.69 7.66
CA VAL A 77 11.07 4.61 7.50
C VAL A 77 10.19 4.70 8.75
N SER A 78 10.58 4.04 9.85
CA SER A 78 9.77 3.92 11.08
C SER A 78 9.42 5.27 11.72
N ALA A 79 10.28 6.28 11.57
CA ALA A 79 10.07 7.63 12.07
C ALA A 79 9.31 8.55 11.09
N MET A 80 8.95 8.08 9.89
CA MET A 80 8.26 8.90 8.89
C MET A 80 6.78 9.08 9.22
N PRO A 81 6.19 10.26 8.93
CA PRO A 81 4.76 10.48 9.16
C PRO A 81 3.91 9.65 8.19
N VAL A 82 2.94 8.91 8.74
CA VAL A 82 1.95 8.18 7.93
C VAL A 82 0.86 9.13 7.46
N ILE A 83 0.72 9.26 6.13
CA ILE A 83 -0.28 10.14 5.49
C ILE A 83 -1.65 9.46 5.39
N GLY A 84 -1.68 8.12 5.31
CA GLY A 84 -2.91 7.36 5.24
C GLY A 84 -2.69 5.86 5.15
N TRP A 85 -3.78 5.12 5.33
CA TRP A 85 -3.81 3.66 5.28
C TRP A 85 -4.73 3.17 4.17
N HIS A 86 -4.33 2.10 3.50
CA HIS A 86 -5.20 1.38 2.59
C HIS A 86 -5.06 -0.11 2.82
N SER A 87 -6.19 -0.77 3.09
CA SER A 87 -6.26 -2.22 3.29
C SER A 87 -6.99 -2.89 2.13
N PHE A 88 -6.50 -4.05 1.74
CA PHE A 88 -7.18 -4.94 0.82
C PHE A 88 -7.57 -6.20 1.58
N GLU A 89 -8.87 -6.41 1.69
CA GLU A 89 -9.41 -7.69 2.11
C GLU A 89 -9.62 -8.54 0.85
N CYS A 90 -9.18 -9.79 0.87
CA CYS A 90 -9.61 -10.73 -0.14
C CYS A 90 -11.09 -11.02 0.14
N ALA A 91 -11.97 -10.34 -0.60
CA ALA A 91 -13.41 -10.28 -0.32
C ALA A 91 -13.99 -11.65 0.08
N GLU A 92 -14.60 -11.72 1.27
CA GLU A 92 -15.54 -12.79 1.58
C GLU A 92 -16.64 -12.80 0.49
N ALA A 93 -17.06 -14.00 0.10
CA ALA A 93 -17.97 -14.21 -1.01
C ALA A 93 -19.34 -13.54 -0.77
N GLY A 94 -19.52 -12.30 -1.24
CA GLY A 94 -20.83 -11.75 -1.55
C GLY A 94 -21.40 -12.37 -2.85
N PRO A 95 -22.72 -12.48 -3.01
CA PRO A 95 -23.35 -13.25 -4.09
C PRO A 95 -23.35 -12.47 -5.41
N ILE A 96 -22.19 -12.12 -5.96
CA ILE A 96 -22.04 -11.76 -7.39
C ILE A 96 -20.62 -12.12 -7.83
N ARG A 97 -20.54 -12.97 -8.86
CA ARG A 97 -19.32 -13.29 -9.61
C ARG A 97 -18.62 -12.02 -10.08
N ARG A 98 -17.45 -11.69 -9.53
CA ARG A 98 -16.44 -10.85 -10.20
C ARG A 98 -15.07 -11.43 -9.89
N SER A 99 -14.32 -11.73 -10.94
CA SER A 99 -12.90 -12.06 -10.86
C SER A 99 -12.19 -10.96 -10.07
N CYS A 100 -11.29 -11.37 -9.18
CA CYS A 100 -10.46 -10.51 -8.34
C CYS A 100 -9.37 -9.77 -9.15
N SER A 101 -9.73 -9.30 -10.35
CA SER A 101 -8.91 -8.50 -11.26
C SER A 101 -9.49 -7.11 -11.51
N SER A 102 -10.65 -6.77 -10.93
CA SER A 102 -11.21 -5.42 -11.02
C SER A 102 -11.52 -4.86 -9.63
N LEU A 103 -10.57 -4.06 -9.13
CA LEU A 103 -10.69 -3.22 -7.95
C LEU A 103 -12.02 -2.46 -7.94
N ARG A 104 -12.79 -2.53 -6.85
CA ARG A 104 -13.62 -1.40 -6.44
C ARG A 104 -12.83 -0.58 -5.43
N GLN A 105 -12.11 0.41 -5.95
CA GLN A 105 -11.50 1.46 -5.17
C GLN A 105 -12.60 2.22 -4.40
N ARG A 106 -12.60 2.12 -3.06
CA ARG A 106 -13.33 3.07 -2.20
C ARG A 106 -12.29 3.92 -1.49
N SER A 107 -11.77 4.93 -2.17
CA SER A 107 -11.04 6.00 -1.48
C SER A 107 -12.06 6.87 -0.75
N ARG A 108 -12.07 6.83 0.59
CA ARG A 108 -12.57 7.97 1.37
C ARG A 108 -11.41 8.94 1.52
N LEU A 109 -11.26 9.84 0.56
CA LEU A 109 -10.42 11.03 0.78
C LEU A 109 -11.10 11.87 1.88
N PRO A 110 -10.37 12.36 2.89
CA PRO A 110 -10.92 13.35 3.81
C PRO A 110 -11.27 14.62 3.01
N ARG A 111 -12.50 15.13 3.20
CA ARG A 111 -12.93 16.40 2.60
C ARG A 111 -12.13 17.52 3.27
N THR A 112 -11.10 18.04 2.63
CA THR A 112 -10.49 19.30 3.03
C THR A 112 -11.47 20.44 2.66
N GLY A 113 -12.35 20.78 3.59
CA GLY A 113 -13.24 21.92 3.49
C GLY A 113 -12.48 23.22 3.77
N GLY A 114 -11.95 23.86 2.72
CA GLY A 114 -11.44 25.23 2.79
C GLY A 114 -12.00 26.04 1.63
N ARG A 115 -12.89 27.00 1.90
CA ARG A 115 -13.36 27.97 0.90
C ARG A 115 -12.17 28.86 0.47
N PRO A 116 -11.96 29.13 -0.84
CA PRO A 116 -11.03 30.16 -1.25
C PRO A 116 -11.51 31.53 -0.77
N ARG A 117 -10.69 32.25 0.00
CA ARG A 117 -10.91 33.68 0.26
C ARG A 117 -10.46 34.46 -0.97
N THR A 118 -11.40 35.12 -1.63
CA THR A 118 -11.12 36.13 -2.64
C THR A 118 -10.46 37.33 -1.98
N LEU A 119 -9.20 37.64 -2.32
CA LEU A 119 -8.59 38.93 -2.03
C LEU A 119 -9.04 39.90 -3.13
N SER A 120 -10.02 40.74 -2.82
CA SER A 120 -10.31 41.92 -3.63
C SER A 120 -9.29 43.00 -3.29
N GLY A 121 -8.38 43.29 -4.22
CA GLY A 121 -7.56 44.49 -4.16
C GLY A 121 -8.41 45.73 -4.46
N SER A 122 -8.38 46.71 -3.57
CA SER A 122 -8.79 48.09 -3.86
C SER A 122 -7.53 48.91 -4.14
N THR A 123 -7.61 49.66 -5.24
CA THR A 123 -6.74 50.71 -5.78
C THR A 123 -5.89 51.49 -4.79
#